data_AF-A0A0N7L441-F1
#
_entry.id   AF-A0A0N7L441-F1
#
_cell.length_a   1.000
_cell.length_b   1.000
_cell.length_c   1.000
_cell.angle_alpha   90.00
_cell.angle_beta   90.00
_cell.angle_gamma   90.00
#
_symmetry.space_group_name_H-M   'P 1'
#
loop_
_entity.id
_entity.type
_entity.pdbx_description
1 polymer ?
#
loop_
_entity_poly.entity_id
_entity_poly.type
_entity_poly.pdbx_seq_one_letter_code
_entity_poly.pdbx_strand_id
1 'polypeptide(L)' 'MRVISMQSDGSIVGVFARWVKAVEAVEASIKANRYIFMHNEHLIFFGTCPSNLGTGLLCTPHGLQPRGSAGEHSAAVGGM' A
#
# COMPACT_ATOMS: atom_id res chain seq x y z
N MET A 1 10.52 8.13 -0.51
CA MET A 1 9.23 8.35 -1.22
C MET A 1 8.23 7.32 -0.70
N ARG A 2 6.96 7.70 -0.52
CA ARG A 2 5.86 6.76 -0.20
C ARG A 2 4.75 6.95 -1.23
N VAL A 3 4.33 5.88 -1.89
CA VAL A 3 3.25 5.88 -2.88
C VAL A 3 2.00 5.30 -2.22
N ILE A 4 0.95 6.11 -2.11
CA ILE A 4 -0.28 5.76 -1.39
C ILE A 4 -1.45 5.81 -2.38
N SER A 5 -2.24 4.74 -2.43
CA SER A 5 -3.53 4.69 -3.12
C SER A 5 -4.59 4.34 -2.08
N MET A 6 -5.61 5.19 -1.97
CA MET A 6 -6.71 5.04 -1.02
C MET A 6 -8.04 5.34 -1.72
N GLN A 7 -9.12 4.76 -1.22
CA GLN A 7 -10.48 5.07 -1.62
C GLN A 7 -11.44 4.75 -0.47
N SER A 8 -12.65 5.32 -0.51
CA SER A 8 -13.68 5.11 0.50
C SER A 8 -14.45 3.80 0.33
N ASP A 9 -14.52 3.27 -0.90
CA ASP A 9 -15.20 2.01 -1.18
C ASP A 9 -14.32 0.79 -0.85
N GLY A 10 -14.96 -0.34 -0.53
CA GLY A 10 -14.29 -1.58 -0.13
C GLY A 10 -13.54 -2.33 -1.24
N SER A 11 -13.41 -1.78 -2.45
CA SER A 11 -12.79 -2.46 -3.60
C SER A 11 -11.26 -2.45 -3.56
N ILE A 12 -10.66 -3.38 -2.80
CA ILE A 12 -9.20 -3.55 -2.73
C ILE A 12 -8.57 -3.73 -4.13
N VAL A 13 -9.25 -4.43 -5.03
CA VAL A 13 -8.77 -4.66 -6.41
C VAL A 13 -8.64 -3.35 -7.17
N GLY A 14 -9.59 -2.43 -7.02
CA GLY A 14 -9.54 -1.11 -7.64
C GLY A 14 -8.40 -0.25 -7.11
N VAL A 15 -8.22 -0.22 -5.78
CA VAL A 15 -7.10 0.49 -5.14
C VAL A 15 -5.77 -0.01 -5.65
N PHE A 16 -5.60 -1.34 -5.66
CA PHE A 16 -4.36 -1.99 -6.01
C PHE A 16 -4.03 -1.79 -7.49
N ALA A 17 -5.00 -1.96 -8.39
CA ALA A 17 -4.79 -1.71 -9.81
C ALA A 17 -4.39 -0.26 -10.11
N ARG A 18 -4.99 0.72 -9.41
CA ARG A 18 -4.58 2.13 -9.51
C ARG A 18 -3.18 2.37 -8.95
N TRP A 19 -2.85 1.71 -7.84
CA TRP A 19 -1.53 1.81 -7.22
C TRP A 19 -0.42 1.28 -8.14
N VAL A 20 -0.62 0.11 -8.75
CA VAL A 20 0.36 -0.46 -9.71
C VAL A 20 0.62 0.49 -10.87
N LYS A 21 -0.43 1.03 -11.50
CA LYS A 21 -0.30 2.02 -12.59
C LYS A 21 0.50 3.26 -12.16
N ALA A 22 0.27 3.74 -10.93
CA ALA A 22 0.99 4.88 -10.40
C ALA A 22 2.49 4.57 -10.17
N VAL A 23 2.81 3.40 -9.62
CA VAL A 23 4.20 2.97 -9.41
C VAL A 23 4.94 2.83 -10.74
N GLU A 24 4.33 2.22 -11.75
CA GLU A 24 4.91 2.09 -13.09
C GLU A 24 5.18 3.45 -13.75
N ALA A 25 4.23 4.39 -13.63
CA ALA A 25 4.40 5.74 -14.16
C ALA A 25 5.53 6.51 -13.46
N VAL A 26 5.64 6.38 -12.14
CA VAL A 26 6.74 6.99 -11.37
C VAL A 26 8.08 6.36 -11.74
N GLU A 27 8.14 5.03 -11.88
CA GLU A 27 9.36 4.33 -12.32
C GLU A 27 9.82 4.81 -13.71
N ALA A 28 8.88 4.92 -14.66
CA ALA A 28 9.15 5.43 -16.00
C ALA A 28 9.71 6.87 -15.96
N SER A 29 9.11 7.75 -15.13
CA SER A 29 9.59 9.12 -14.95
C SER A 29 11.00 9.17 -14.34
N ILE A 30 11.30 8.31 -13.36
CA ILE A 30 12.62 8.25 -12.71
C ILE A 30 13.68 7.77 -13.71
N LYS A 31 13.36 6.72 -14.49
CA LYS A 31 14.22 6.20 -15.56
C LYS A 31 14.48 7.24 -16.65
N ALA A 32 13.48 8.04 -17.03
CA ALA A 32 13.65 9.14 -17.98
C ALA A 32 14.65 10.20 -17.49
N ASN A 33 14.78 10.38 -16.18
CA ASN A 33 15.76 11.27 -15.55
C ASN A 33 17.11 10.58 -15.26
N ARG A 34 17.36 9.38 -15.82
CA ARG A 34 18.58 8.56 -15.62
C ARG A 34 18.83 8.11 -14.18
N TYR A 35 17.78 8.03 -13.37
CA TYR A 35 17.83 7.46 -12.03
C TYR A 35 17.12 6.10 -12.01
N ILE A 36 17.36 5.31 -10.96
CA ILE A 36 16.70 4.02 -10.72
C ILE A 36 16.27 3.93 -9.26
N PHE A 37 15.29 3.09 -8.98
CA PHE A 37 15.00 2.71 -7.59
C PHE A 37 16.16 1.89 -7.02
N MET A 38 16.42 2.08 -5.73
CA MET A 38 17.40 1.27 -5.01
C MET A 38 16.85 -0.15 -4.89
N HIS A 39 17.47 -1.07 -5.62
CA HIS A 39 17.05 -2.47 -5.70
C HIS A 39 18.24 -3.44 -5.70
N ASN A 40 18.09 -4.60 -5.07
CA ASN A 40 18.99 -5.76 -5.25
C ASN A 40 18.20 -7.08 -5.26
N GLU A 41 18.82 -8.17 -5.69
CA GLU A 41 18.14 -9.47 -5.81
C GLU A 41 17.76 -10.10 -4.45
N HIS A 42 18.48 -9.76 -3.38
CA HIS A 42 18.28 -10.37 -2.06
C HIS A 42 17.19 -9.68 -1.22
N LEU A 43 17.15 -8.33 -1.24
CA LEU A 43 16.26 -7.50 -0.41
C LEU A 43 15.19 -6.77 -1.23
N ILE A 44 15.23 -6.89 -2.57
CA ILE A 44 14.31 -6.23 -3.50
C ILE A 44 14.40 -4.71 -3.30
N PHE A 45 13.38 -4.03 -2.77
CA PHE A 45 13.42 -2.57 -2.58
C PHE A 45 13.95 -2.16 -1.21
N PHE A 46 14.81 -1.14 -1.22
CA PHE A 46 15.36 -0.57 0.01
C PHE A 46 14.47 0.53 0.61
N GLY A 47 14.22 0.40 1.91
CA GLY A 47 13.69 1.46 2.77
C GLY A 47 14.71 1.87 3.82
N THR A 48 14.56 3.07 4.39
CA THR A 48 15.45 3.55 5.47
C THR A 48 15.33 2.73 6.74
N CYS A 49 14.15 2.18 7.02
CA CYS A 49 13.90 1.30 8.16
C CYS A 49 13.86 -0.17 7.70
N PRO A 50 14.57 -1.09 8.38
CA PRO A 50 14.63 -2.51 8.00
C PRO A 50 13.27 -3.22 7.91
N SER A 51 12.24 -2.74 8.64
CA SER A 51 10.90 -3.33 8.60
C SER A 51 10.16 -3.12 7.27
N ASN A 52 10.66 -2.23 6.40
CA ASN A 52 10.05 -1.91 5.11
C ASN A 52 10.82 -2.50 3.92
N LEU A 53 11.77 -3.42 4.15
CA LEU A 53 12.48 -4.12 3.08
C LEU A 53 11.52 -5.04 2.30
N GLY A 54 11.92 -5.45 1.08
CA GLY A 54 11.09 -6.27 0.21
C GLY A 54 10.18 -5.42 -0.65
N THR A 55 8.87 -5.63 -0.57
CA THR A 55 7.87 -4.81 -1.29
C THR A 55 7.56 -3.51 -0.55
N GLY A 56 7.81 -3.45 0.76
CA GLY A 56 7.44 -2.31 1.61
C GLY A 56 5.95 -1.97 1.58
N LEU A 57 5.11 -2.91 1.15
CA LEU A 57 3.68 -2.70 0.90
C LEU A 57 2.87 -2.93 2.16
N LEU A 58 2.03 -1.96 2.50
CA LEU A 58 1.06 -2.05 3.58
C LEU A 58 -0.34 -1.86 2.99
N CYS A 59 -1.22 -2.83 3.20
CA CYS A 59 -2.62 -2.76 2.79
C CYS A 59 -3.51 -2.87 4.03
N THR A 60 -4.22 -1.80 4.36
CA THR A 60 -5.09 -1.76 5.53
C THR A 60 -6.48 -1.24 5.16
N PRO A 61 -7.56 -1.97 5.47
CA PRO A 61 -8.89 -1.39 5.46
C PRO A 61 -9.03 -0.40 6.63
N HIS A 62 -9.77 0.68 6.41
CA HIS A 62 -10.13 1.59 7.50
C HIS A 62 -11.42 1.08 8.16
N GLY A 63 -11.42 0.89 9.48
CA GLY A 63 -12.65 0.59 10.25
C GLY A 63 -13.16 -0.86 10.24
N LEU A 64 -12.46 -1.81 9.61
CA LEU A 64 -12.77 -3.23 9.74
C LEU A 64 -12.00 -3.83 10.91
N GLN A 65 -12.63 -3.86 12.09
CA GLN A 65 -12.14 -4.68 13.19
C GLN A 65 -12.42 -6.15 12.86
N PRO A 66 -11.43 -7.06 12.91
CA PRO A 66 -11.68 -8.49 12.79
C PRO A 66 -12.74 -8.89 13.81
N ARG A 67 -13.75 -9.66 13.38
CA ARG A 67 -14.76 -10.20 14.29
C ARG A 67 -14.04 -11.09 15.31
N GLY A 68 -13.81 -10.57 16.52
CA GLY A 68 -13.20 -11.31 17.62
C GLY A 68 -11.90 -10.75 18.23
N SER A 69 -11.34 -9.62 17.77
CA SER A 69 -10.11 -9.07 18.39
C SER A 69 -10.33 -8.20 19.63
N ALA A 70 -11.58 -7.95 20.01
CA ALA A 70 -11.94 -7.47 21.34
C ALA A 70 -13.37 -7.95 21.61
N GLY A 71 -13.58 -8.57 22.77
CA GLY A 71 -14.91 -8.89 23.23
C GLY A 71 -15.80 -7.63 23.21
N GLU A 72 -17.10 -7.89 23.05
CA GLU A 72 -18.19 -7.01 23.47
C GLU A 72 -18.52 -5.79 22.56
N HIS A 73 -19.71 -5.90 21.94
CA HIS A 73 -20.65 -4.84 21.52
C HIS A 73 -20.24 -3.75 20.50
N SER A 74 -20.81 -3.83 19.29
CA SER A 74 -22.03 -3.11 18.86
C SER A 74 -22.07 -3.06 17.32
N ALA A 75 -23.26 -2.95 16.72
CA ALA A 75 -23.41 -2.89 15.26
C ALA A 75 -22.65 -1.68 14.69
N ALA A 76 -21.93 -1.88 13.58
CA ALA A 76 -21.39 -0.79 12.79
C ALA A 76 -22.55 0.01 12.19
N VAL A 77 -23.01 1.04 12.90
CA VAL A 77 -23.91 2.05 12.36
C VAL A 77 -23.05 3.06 11.61
N GLY A 78 -23.30 3.20 10.31
CA GLY A 78 -22.78 4.30 9.50
C GLY A 78 -21.79 3.88 8.43
N GLY A 79 -22.29 3.17 7.41
CA GLY A 79 -21.73 3.30 6.06
C GLY A 79 -22.35 4.53 5.41
N MET A 80 -21.56 5.60 5.28
CA MET A 80 -21.71 6.68 4.30
C MET A 80 -20.32 7.00 3.77
#